data_AF-A0A8B6EWM4-F1
#
_entry.id   AF-A0A8B6EWM4-F1
#
_cell.length_a   1.000
_cell.length_b   1.000
_cell.length_c   1.000
_cell.angle_alpha   90.00
_cell.angle_beta   90.00
_cell.angle_gamma   90.00
#
_symmetry.space_group_name_H-M   'P 1'
#
loop_
_entity.id
_entity.type
_entity.pdbx_description
1 polymer ?
#
loop_
_entity_poly.entity_id
_entity_poly.type
_entity_poly.pdbx_seq_one_letter_code
_entity_poly.pdbx_strand_id
1 'polypeptide(L)'
;MRILVETVLVFLLFFLANQSEAACPVNWKEYKGDCYYISENRFRYTDAEITCSSRNASMYVFHDEKQKQWIDAQLFHGTRMEFWIGLQRVNKTWTWIDNTTYDANSTKWLRNKVGVANDARSHDYSNYRILRKWLM
;
A
#
# COMPACT_ATOMS: atom_id res chain seq x y z
N MET A 1 -14.72 2.15 -50.67
CA MET A 1 -14.42 3.14 -49.61
C MET A 1 -15.29 2.98 -48.37
N ARG A 2 -16.62 2.85 -48.47
CA ARG A 2 -17.53 2.65 -47.32
C ARG A 2 -17.19 1.44 -46.42
N ILE A 3 -16.91 0.28 -47.01
CA ILE A 3 -16.55 -0.95 -46.27
C ILE A 3 -15.25 -0.78 -45.47
N LEU A 4 -14.25 -0.09 -46.04
CA LEU A 4 -12.99 0.19 -45.35
C LEU A 4 -13.22 1.08 -44.12
N VAL A 5 -14.08 2.09 -44.22
CA VAL A 5 -14.42 2.99 -43.10
C VAL A 5 -15.14 2.24 -41.98
N GLU A 6 -16.13 1.39 -42.32
CA GLU A 6 -16.84 0.56 -41.34
C GLU A 6 -15.89 -0.42 -40.63
N THR A 7 -15.00 -1.09 -41.37
CA THR A 7 -14.02 -1.99 -40.76
C THR A 7 -13.07 -1.23 -39.83
N VAL A 8 -12.56 -0.06 -40.24
CA VAL A 8 -11.67 0.76 -39.41
C VAL A 8 -12.39 1.23 -38.15
N LEU A 9 -13.65 1.66 -38.24
CA LEU A 9 -14.47 2.05 -37.09
C LEU A 9 -14.70 0.87 -36.14
N VAL A 10 -15.06 -0.32 -36.64
CA VAL A 10 -15.23 -1.52 -35.82
C VAL A 10 -13.93 -1.92 -35.15
N PHE A 11 -12.80 -1.93 -35.86
CA PHE A 11 -11.49 -2.20 -35.26
C PHE A 11 -11.14 -1.16 -34.19
N LEU A 12 -11.34 0.14 -34.44
CA LEU A 12 -11.10 1.19 -33.45
C LEU A 12 -11.99 1.01 -32.21
N LEU A 13 -13.27 0.68 -32.38
CA LEU A 13 -14.19 0.40 -31.27
C LEU A 13 -13.76 -0.85 -30.49
N PHE A 14 -13.32 -1.91 -31.16
CA PHE A 14 -12.77 -3.11 -30.51
C PHE A 14 -11.46 -2.82 -29.75
N PHE A 15 -10.58 -1.99 -30.31
CA PHE A 15 -9.33 -1.57 -29.67
C PHE A 15 -9.59 -0.66 -28.47
N LEU A 16 -10.57 0.25 -28.55
CA LEU A 16 -10.99 1.10 -27.43
C LEU A 16 -11.69 0.28 -26.33
N ALA A 17 -12.48 -0.72 -26.70
CA ALA A 17 -13.18 -1.60 -25.75
C ALA A 17 -12.27 -2.64 -25.06
N ASN A 18 -11.10 -2.95 -25.65
CA ASN A 18 -10.11 -3.88 -25.08
C ASN A 18 -8.93 -3.19 -24.40
N GLN A 19 -9.04 -1.90 -24.11
CA GLN A 19 -8.06 -1.23 -23.28
C GLN A 19 -8.33 -1.64 -21.82
N SER A 20 -7.73 -2.75 -21.38
CA SER A 20 -7.70 -3.06 -19.95
C SER A 20 -6.91 -1.95 -19.28
N GLU A 21 -7.59 -1.08 -18.53
CA GLU A 21 -6.90 -0.18 -17.61
C GLU A 21 -5.97 -1.05 -16.76
N ALA A 22 -4.68 -0.69 -16.71
CA ALA A 22 -3.76 -1.40 -15.83
C ALA A 22 -4.35 -1.34 -14.42
N ALA A 23 -4.61 -2.52 -13.81
CA ALA A 23 -5.31 -2.60 -12.54
C ALA A 23 -4.71 -1.62 -11.52
N CYS A 24 -3.37 -1.58 -11.42
CA CYS A 24 -2.67 -0.64 -10.57
C CYS A 24 -1.93 0.47 -11.34
N PRO A 25 -1.76 1.66 -10.73
CA PRO A 25 -0.95 2.72 -11.32
C PRO A 25 0.50 2.27 -11.57
N VAL A 26 1.21 2.96 -12.47
CA VAL A 26 2.61 2.67 -12.79
C VAL A 26 3.47 2.65 -11.52
N ASN A 27 4.32 1.63 -11.38
CA ASN A 27 5.18 1.34 -10.20
C ASN A 27 4.47 0.86 -8.93
N TRP A 28 3.17 0.56 -9.00
CA TRP A 28 2.45 -0.13 -7.91
C TRP A 28 2.39 -1.63 -8.18
N LYS A 29 2.32 -2.41 -7.11
CA LYS A 29 2.21 -3.87 -7.13
C LYS A 29 0.79 -4.27 -6.77
N GLU A 30 0.15 -5.10 -7.58
CA GLU A 30 -1.19 -5.60 -7.31
C GLU A 30 -1.14 -6.87 -6.44
N TYR A 31 -2.03 -6.95 -5.45
CA TYR A 31 -2.28 -8.17 -4.69
C TYR A 31 -3.73 -8.23 -4.25
N LYS A 32 -4.45 -9.26 -4.74
CA LYS A 32 -5.86 -9.53 -4.39
C LYS A 32 -6.79 -8.33 -4.57
N GLY A 33 -6.60 -7.56 -5.64
CA GLY A 33 -7.46 -6.41 -5.92
C GLY A 33 -7.12 -5.14 -5.12
N ASP A 34 -5.95 -5.09 -4.49
CA ASP A 34 -5.37 -3.88 -3.91
C ASP A 34 -4.04 -3.54 -4.60
N CYS A 35 -3.70 -2.26 -4.63
CA CYS A 35 -2.43 -1.75 -5.11
C CYS A 35 -1.52 -1.32 -3.96
N TYR A 36 -0.26 -1.72 -4.02
CA TYR A 36 0.75 -1.39 -3.02
C TYR A 36 1.92 -0.65 -3.66
N TYR A 37 2.33 0.46 -3.05
CA TYR A 37 3.52 1.20 -3.47
C TYR A 37 4.53 1.23 -2.34
N ILE A 38 5.71 0.67 -2.61
CA ILE A 38 6.83 0.63 -1.67
C ILE A 38 7.71 1.84 -1.98
N SER A 39 7.75 2.79 -1.05
CA SER A 39 8.54 4.00 -1.20
C SER A 39 10.01 3.75 -0.86
N GLU A 40 10.90 4.15 -1.75
CA GLU A 40 12.36 4.15 -1.51
C GLU A 40 12.81 5.35 -0.66
N ASN A 41 11.98 6.39 -0.54
CA ASN A 41 12.24 7.55 0.30
C ASN A 41 11.83 7.30 1.75
N ARG A 42 12.61 7.84 2.68
CA ARG A 42 12.37 7.78 4.13
C ARG A 42 11.59 9.00 4.62
N PHE A 43 10.65 8.80 5.53
CA PHE A 43 9.78 9.86 6.05
C PHE A 43 9.61 9.76 7.57
N ARG A 44 9.20 10.86 8.21
CA ARG A 44 8.53 10.80 9.52
C ARG A 44 7.14 10.20 9.33
N TYR A 45 6.59 9.59 10.39
CA TYR A 45 5.27 8.96 10.33
C TYR A 45 4.17 9.92 9.84
N THR A 46 4.13 11.14 10.41
CA THR A 46 3.15 12.18 10.03
C THR A 46 3.27 12.58 8.56
N ASP A 47 4.49 12.73 8.05
CA ASP A 47 4.74 13.08 6.65
C ASP A 47 4.37 11.92 5.71
N ALA A 48 4.57 10.68 6.17
CA ALA A 48 4.14 9.49 5.45
C ALA A 48 2.62 9.46 5.30
N GLU A 49 1.87 9.71 6.37
CA GLU A 49 0.41 9.78 6.36
C GLU A 49 -0.10 10.86 5.41
N ILE A 50 0.40 12.09 5.51
CA ILE A 50 0.01 13.21 4.63
C ILE A 50 0.26 12.85 3.16
N THR A 51 1.39 12.21 2.86
CA THR A 51 1.73 11.82 1.48
C THR A 51 0.85 10.67 0.96
N CYS A 52 0.42 9.74 1.82
CA CYS A 52 -0.52 8.70 1.41
C CYS A 52 -1.83 9.33 0.98
N SER A 53 -2.36 10.23 1.81
CA SER A 53 -3.61 10.94 1.54
C SER A 53 -3.56 11.76 0.26
N SER A 54 -2.45 12.45 -0.02
CA SER A 54 -2.29 13.23 -1.27
C SER A 54 -2.24 12.36 -2.54
N ARG A 55 -2.03 11.04 -2.39
CA ARG A 55 -2.05 10.05 -3.49
C ARG A 55 -3.34 9.23 -3.53
N ASN A 56 -4.38 9.63 -2.79
CA ASN A 56 -5.61 8.86 -2.61
C ASN A 56 -5.31 7.42 -2.15
N ALA A 57 -4.38 7.28 -1.21
CA ALA A 57 -3.92 6.02 -0.65
C ALA A 57 -3.89 6.11 0.88
N SER A 58 -3.73 4.98 1.55
CA SER A 58 -3.52 4.86 2.98
C SER A 58 -2.20 4.14 3.28
N MET A 59 -1.75 4.18 4.54
CA MET A 59 -0.64 3.31 4.95
C MET A 59 -1.08 1.85 4.97
N TYR A 60 -0.14 0.94 4.75
CA TYR A 60 -0.38 -0.50 4.80
C TYR A 60 -1.02 -0.95 6.12
N VAL A 61 -2.16 -1.63 6.03
CA VAL A 61 -2.80 -2.31 7.15
C VAL A 61 -2.62 -3.82 6.95
N PHE A 62 -2.21 -4.50 8.02
CA PHE A 62 -2.10 -5.95 8.03
C PHE A 62 -3.49 -6.57 8.17
N HIS A 63 -3.85 -7.45 7.23
CA HIS A 63 -5.09 -8.22 7.27
C HIS A 63 -4.83 -9.70 7.54
N ASP A 64 -3.85 -10.30 6.86
CA ASP A 64 -3.55 -11.72 6.99
C ASP A 64 -2.07 -12.04 6.72
N GLU A 65 -1.65 -13.23 7.15
CA GLU A 65 -0.26 -13.69 7.01
C GLU A 65 0.16 -13.86 5.53
N LYS A 66 -0.77 -14.17 4.63
CA LYS A 66 -0.45 -14.33 3.20
C LYS A 66 -0.12 -12.97 2.56
N GLN A 67 -0.90 -11.93 2.90
CA GLN A 67 -0.63 -10.54 2.50
C GLN A 67 0.74 -10.11 3.01
N LYS A 68 1.05 -10.39 4.28
CA LYS A 68 2.36 -10.11 4.85
C LYS A 68 3.48 -10.81 4.10
N GLN A 69 3.38 -12.12 3.87
CA GLN A 69 4.40 -12.89 3.15
C GLN A 69 4.62 -12.35 1.74
N TRP A 70 3.54 -11.97 1.05
CA TRP A 70 3.63 -11.34 -0.26
C TRP A 70 4.34 -10.00 -0.20
N ILE A 71 4.00 -9.14 0.78
CA ILE A 71 4.70 -7.87 1.03
C ILE A 71 6.19 -8.12 1.29
N ASP A 72 6.54 -9.02 2.21
CA ASP A 72 7.93 -9.32 2.54
C ASP A 72 8.74 -9.76 1.30
N ALA A 73 8.12 -10.53 0.39
CA ALA A 73 8.74 -10.93 -0.87
C ALA A 73 9.01 -9.75 -1.82
N GLN A 74 8.22 -8.67 -1.74
CA GLN A 74 8.47 -7.43 -2.50
C GLN A 74 9.57 -6.56 -1.88
N LEU A 75 9.88 -6.75 -0.59
CA LEU A 75 10.85 -5.94 0.15
C LEU A 75 12.30 -6.49 0.09
N PHE A 76 12.51 -7.62 -0.58
CA PHE A 76 13.78 -8.36 -0.55
C PHE A 76 14.87 -7.69 -1.42
N HIS A 77 15.59 -6.74 -0.83
CA HIS A 77 16.81 -6.12 -1.40
C HIS A 77 18.07 -6.36 -0.56
N GLY A 78 18.11 -7.44 0.23
CA GLY A 78 19.29 -7.81 1.04
C GLY A 78 19.61 -6.88 2.22
N THR A 79 18.86 -5.79 2.41
CA THR A 79 19.03 -4.83 3.50
C THR A 79 17.83 -4.86 4.44
N ARG A 80 18.09 -4.80 5.75
CA ARG A 80 17.05 -4.77 6.79
C ARG A 80 16.38 -3.38 6.80
N MET A 81 15.36 -3.20 5.96
CA MET A 81 14.59 -1.96 5.87
C MET A 81 13.45 -1.94 6.90
N GLU A 82 13.20 -0.78 7.50
CA GLU A 82 12.05 -0.55 8.38
C GLU A 82 10.99 0.27 7.64
N PHE A 83 9.72 -0.12 7.76
CA PHE A 83 8.61 0.50 7.05
C PHE A 83 7.56 1.03 8.03
N TRP A 84 7.04 2.24 7.75
CA TRP A 84 5.81 2.72 8.36
C TRP A 84 4.62 1.90 7.86
N ILE A 85 3.75 1.55 8.81
CA ILE A 85 2.50 0.81 8.60
C ILE A 85 1.38 1.59 9.29
N GLY A 86 0.14 1.36 8.88
CA GLY A 86 -1.05 2.03 9.39
C GLY A 86 -1.52 1.54 10.77
N LEU A 87 -0.60 1.14 11.64
CA LEU A 87 -0.92 0.93 13.05
C LEU A 87 -0.77 2.27 13.76
N GLN A 88 -1.63 2.60 14.72
CA GLN A 88 -1.54 3.84 15.50
C GLN A 88 -1.99 3.61 16.94
N ARG A 89 -1.71 4.59 17.84
CA ARG A 89 -2.11 4.52 19.25
C ARG A 89 -3.20 5.54 19.55
N VAL A 90 -4.43 5.08 19.73
CA VAL A 90 -5.59 5.90 20.09
C VAL A 90 -6.02 5.55 21.51
N ASN A 91 -6.13 6.54 22.40
CA ASN A 91 -6.52 6.35 23.81
C ASN A 91 -5.73 5.22 24.51
N LYS A 92 -4.40 5.21 24.33
CA LYS A 92 -3.45 4.19 24.83
C LYS A 92 -3.60 2.78 24.22
N THR A 93 -4.56 2.57 23.32
CA THR A 93 -4.83 1.29 22.65
C THR A 93 -4.26 1.31 21.23
N TRP A 94 -3.74 0.18 20.77
CA TRP A 94 -3.29 0.02 19.39
C TRP A 94 -4.49 -0.23 18.49
N THR A 95 -4.57 0.52 17.39
CA THR A 95 -5.68 0.45 16.44
C THR A 95 -5.12 0.61 15.02
N TRP A 96 -5.64 -0.14 14.05
CA TRP A 96 -5.32 0.09 12.65
C TRP A 96 -6.08 1.33 12.14
N ILE A 97 -5.49 2.06 11.18
CA ILE A 97 -6.10 3.27 10.60
C ILE A 97 -7.41 3.02 9.86
N ASP A 98 -7.73 1.76 9.53
CA ASP A 98 -9.02 1.35 8.94
C ASP A 98 -10.06 0.92 10.00
N ASN A 99 -9.77 1.15 11.28
CA ASN A 99 -10.58 0.76 12.44
C ASN A 99 -10.70 -0.75 12.68
N THR A 100 -9.92 -1.58 11.99
CA THR A 100 -9.85 -3.01 12.33
C THR A 100 -9.18 -3.22 13.69
N THR A 101 -9.64 -4.23 14.43
CA THR A 101 -9.13 -4.52 15.78
C THR A 101 -7.69 -5.04 15.70
N TYR A 102 -6.81 -4.44 16.49
CA TYR A 102 -5.47 -4.98 16.68
C TYR A 102 -5.53 -6.23 17.56
N ASP A 103 -5.02 -7.35 17.04
CA ASP A 103 -4.84 -8.59 17.78
C ASP A 103 -3.34 -8.95 17.89
N ALA A 104 -2.83 -9.01 19.12
CA ALA A 104 -1.44 -9.33 19.42
C ALA A 104 -1.04 -10.78 19.06
N ASN A 105 -2.02 -11.68 18.93
CA ASN A 105 -1.76 -13.08 18.56
C ASN A 105 -1.52 -13.25 17.06
N SER A 106 -2.27 -12.56 16.22
CA SER A 106 -2.04 -12.52 14.76
C SER A 106 -0.87 -11.59 14.38
N THR A 107 -0.52 -10.61 15.22
CA THR A 107 0.57 -9.67 14.97
C THR A 107 1.86 -9.97 15.76
N LYS A 108 2.21 -11.25 15.96
CA LYS A 108 3.41 -11.62 16.76
C LYS A 108 4.70 -11.00 16.25
N TRP A 109 4.80 -10.80 14.94
CA TRP A 109 5.95 -10.17 14.27
C TRP A 109 6.16 -8.69 14.67
N LEU A 110 5.12 -8.05 15.24
CA LEU A 110 5.17 -6.70 15.78
C LEU A 110 5.50 -6.64 17.28
N ARG A 111 5.46 -7.76 18.01
CA ARG A 111 5.47 -7.80 19.50
C ARG A 111 6.65 -7.08 20.17
N ASN A 112 7.80 -7.03 19.50
CA ASN A 112 9.01 -6.34 19.99
C ASN A 112 9.27 -4.98 19.30
N LYS A 113 8.37 -4.57 18.39
CA LYS A 113 8.41 -3.32 17.61
C LYS A 113 7.29 -2.35 18.05
N VAL A 114 6.21 -2.88 18.63
CA VAL A 114 5.09 -2.15 19.22
C VAL A 114 5.58 -1.47 20.50
N GLY A 115 5.73 -0.15 20.46
CA GLY A 115 6.42 0.66 21.48
C GLY A 115 7.45 1.61 20.87
N VAL A 116 7.97 1.26 19.69
CA VAL A 116 8.79 2.13 18.82
C VAL A 116 7.96 2.63 17.62
N ALA A 117 7.04 1.80 17.14
CA ALA A 117 6.08 2.20 16.12
C ALA A 117 5.13 3.27 16.69
N ASN A 118 5.22 4.49 16.18
CA ASN A 118 4.25 5.59 16.36
C ASN A 118 4.29 6.35 17.70
N ASP A 119 5.40 6.32 18.44
CA ASP A 119 5.61 7.36 19.43
C ASP A 119 5.95 8.67 18.72
N ALA A 120 5.02 9.63 18.74
CA ALA A 120 5.24 11.00 18.28
C ALA A 120 6.41 11.69 19.00
N ARG A 121 6.94 11.11 20.09
CA ARG A 121 8.13 11.58 20.82
C ARG A 121 9.43 10.87 20.43
N SER A 122 9.38 9.86 19.56
CA SER A 122 10.59 9.27 18.97
C SER A 122 11.19 10.27 18.00
N HIS A 123 12.15 11.05 18.50
CA HIS A 123 12.97 11.92 17.68
C HIS A 123 13.89 11.04 16.82
N ASP A 124 13.68 11.08 15.51
CA ASP A 124 14.60 10.66 14.43
C ASP A 124 14.86 9.17 14.14
N TYR A 125 13.85 8.45 13.63
CA TYR A 125 14.13 7.43 12.61
C TYR A 125 13.19 7.60 11.40
N SER A 126 13.69 8.23 10.35
CA SER A 126 13.01 8.26 9.05
C SER A 126 13.00 6.85 8.47
N ASN A 127 11.82 6.24 8.36
CA ASN A 127 11.64 4.88 7.86
C ASN A 127 11.07 4.89 6.43
N TYR A 128 11.26 3.79 5.70
CA TYR A 128 10.60 3.54 4.42
C TYR A 128 9.07 3.42 4.65
N ARG A 129 8.25 3.32 3.62
CA ARG A 129 6.79 3.17 3.80
C ARG A 129 6.15 2.30 2.73
N ILE A 130 5.06 1.66 3.09
CA ILE A 130 4.21 0.90 2.17
C ILE A 130 2.88 1.64 2.11
N LEU A 131 2.57 2.18 0.93
CA LEU A 131 1.27 2.75 0.60
C LEU A 131 0.37 1.63 0.11
N ARG A 132 -0.90 1.70 0.46
CA ARG A 132 -1.97 0.82 0.00
C ARG A 132 -3.06 1.68 -0.64
N LYS A 133 -3.52 1.31 -1.82
CA LYS A 133 -4.63 1.94 -2.52
C LYS A 133 -5.60 0.84 -2.97
N TRP A 134 -6.88 1.07 -2.74
CA TRP A 134 -7.95 0.17 -3.20
C TRP A 134 -8.11 0.30 -4.72
N LEU A 135 -8.37 -0.82 -5.41
CA LEU A 135 -8.94 -0.76 -6.75
C LEU A 135 -10.40 -0.29 -6.62
N MET A 136 -10.75 0.79 -7.33
CA MET A 136 -12.15 1.19 -7.49
C MET A 136 -12.82 0.30 -8.54
#